data_AF-A0AA39Q9M3-F1
#
_entry.id   AF-A0AA39Q9M3-F1
#
_cell.length_a   1.000
_cell.length_b   1.000
_cell.length_c   1.000
_cell.angle_alpha   90.00
_cell.angle_beta   90.00
_cell.angle_gamma   90.00
#
_symmetry.space_group_name_H-M   'P 1'
#
loop_
_entity.id
_entity.type
_entity.pdbx_description
1 polymer ?
#
loop_
_entity_poly.entity_id
_entity_poly.type
_entity_poly.pdbx_seq_one_letter_code
_entity_poly.pdbx_strand_id
1 'polypeptide(L)'
;MSDQTKKYKAFQLFTQNHLRLPNPFALIPGEVHSNPPLPEPEPSMSTHSKPYNAPTHKTKSKMLNQLSQRGLFLSVIVHPLLPPAILLWQAAVELTNSDCSRCYPEARIAEANGYIFPCPDIFASMQDERKALKLIKAWLCLRPLLLARVSCSSYLAQPIAYQSWRVILNLDCLMKNASSGNSGSPRSMPTKAGKHRDQAIDFLQGCASELRIDANFNVGQVVWRGIELEMLMDDHCREIVWELAELNFRFEFLALDARAAMNGRNYELLLHCLPYGLTMAFVAVDIGSANHGLGHPTWWQRAPYVFPLMNAMRSWRACPNLIQQKKTSYMKEEFDEMERCTILFYVDSFFCFFGRTATGILE
;
A
#
# COMPACT_ATOMS: atom_id res chain seq x y z
N MET A 1 12.95 38.26 14.05
CA MET A 1 12.88 37.40 12.84
C MET A 1 12.85 38.30 11.62
N SER A 2 13.77 38.09 10.66
CA SER A 2 13.92 38.90 9.44
C SER A 2 12.66 38.83 8.55
N ASP A 3 12.36 39.91 7.84
CA ASP A 3 11.23 40.02 6.91
C ASP A 3 11.31 38.98 5.78
N GLN A 4 12.53 38.60 5.41
CA GLN A 4 12.82 37.54 4.45
C GLN A 4 12.39 36.16 4.94
N THR A 5 12.53 35.87 6.24
CA THR A 5 12.05 34.61 6.86
C THR A 5 10.52 34.52 6.82
N LYS A 6 9.82 35.64 6.98
CA LYS A 6 8.35 35.67 6.86
C LYS A 6 7.89 35.41 5.43
N LYS A 7 8.57 35.99 4.44
CA LYS A 7 8.30 35.77 3.01
C LYS A 7 8.46 34.31 2.61
N TYR A 8 9.57 33.66 2.98
CA TYR A 8 9.77 32.23 2.68
C TYR A 8 8.75 31.33 3.39
N LYS A 9 8.43 31.64 4.66
CA LYS A 9 7.37 30.93 5.39
C LYS A 9 6.01 31.07 4.71
N ALA A 10 5.68 32.25 4.16
CA ALA A 10 4.44 32.48 3.42
C ALA A 10 4.38 31.69 2.10
N PHE A 11 5.49 31.62 1.34
CA PHE A 11 5.57 30.77 0.15
C PHE A 11 5.45 29.28 0.48
N GLN A 12 6.10 28.83 1.55
CA GLN A 12 5.99 27.47 2.04
C GLN A 12 4.55 27.16 2.43
N LEU A 13 3.88 28.03 3.21
CA LEU A 13 2.46 27.90 3.58
C LEU A 13 1.53 27.88 2.36
N PHE A 14 1.75 28.78 1.39
CA PHE A 14 0.98 28.83 0.15
C PHE A 14 1.12 27.51 -0.63
N THR A 15 2.36 27.06 -0.83
CA THR A 15 2.68 25.80 -1.52
C THR A 15 2.05 24.61 -0.78
N GLN A 16 2.17 24.58 0.56
CA GLN A 16 1.59 23.54 1.41
C GLN A 16 0.07 23.56 1.51
N ASN A 17 -0.60 24.66 1.18
CA ASN A 17 -2.07 24.75 1.22
C ASN A 17 -2.68 24.52 -0.17
N HIS A 18 -2.01 24.95 -1.24
CA HIS A 18 -2.52 24.86 -2.61
C HIS A 18 -2.00 23.67 -3.39
N LEU A 19 -0.89 23.06 -2.98
CA LEU A 19 -0.35 21.82 -3.56
C LEU A 19 -0.45 20.64 -2.59
N ARG A 20 -1.43 20.65 -1.67
CA ARG A 20 -1.70 19.46 -0.87
C ARG A 20 -2.05 18.34 -1.81
N LEU A 21 -1.30 17.25 -1.72
CA LEU A 21 -1.68 16.01 -2.35
C LEU A 21 -3.08 15.63 -1.83
N PRO A 22 -4.02 15.26 -2.70
CA PRO A 22 -5.29 14.72 -2.24
C PRO A 22 -4.99 13.54 -1.31
N ASN A 23 -5.69 13.44 -0.18
CA ASN A 23 -5.60 12.23 0.64
C ASN A 23 -6.57 11.21 0.06
N PRO A 24 -6.08 10.17 -0.64
CA PRO A 24 -6.96 9.24 -1.32
C PRO A 24 -7.74 8.33 -0.36
N PHE A 25 -7.41 8.36 0.93
CA PHE A 25 -8.07 7.59 1.98
C PHE A 25 -8.98 8.44 2.87
N ALA A 26 -9.22 9.70 2.49
CA ALA A 26 -10.11 10.57 3.26
C ALA A 26 -11.53 9.98 3.30
N LEU A 27 -12.00 9.66 4.50
CA LEU A 27 -13.39 9.28 4.75
C LEU A 27 -14.22 10.57 4.79
N ILE A 28 -14.90 10.93 3.71
CA ILE A 28 -15.79 12.11 3.71
C ILE A 28 -17.16 11.67 4.27
N PRO A 29 -17.61 12.21 5.43
CA PRO A 29 -18.90 11.84 6.00
C PRO A 29 -20.05 12.35 5.14
N GLY A 30 -20.97 11.46 4.74
CA GLY A 30 -22.22 11.83 4.06
C GLY A 30 -22.14 11.87 2.52
N GLU A 31 -20.95 11.78 1.93
CA GLU A 31 -20.80 11.47 0.52
C GLU A 31 -20.83 9.94 0.35
N VAL A 32 -22.04 9.38 0.29
CA VAL A 32 -22.23 8.18 -0.53
C VAL A 32 -22.02 8.65 -1.95
N HIS A 33 -20.76 8.73 -2.37
CA HIS A 33 -20.46 8.90 -3.78
C HIS A 33 -20.95 7.65 -4.48
N SER A 34 -22.01 7.84 -5.27
CA SER A 34 -22.51 6.87 -6.22
C SER A 34 -21.43 6.61 -7.28
N ASN A 35 -20.39 5.90 -6.90
CA ASN A 35 -19.62 5.13 -7.86
C ASN A 35 -20.55 4.05 -8.44
N PRO A 36 -20.32 3.59 -9.68
CA PRO A 36 -20.92 2.35 -10.14
C PRO A 36 -20.67 1.25 -9.09
N PRO A 37 -21.66 0.39 -8.80
CA PRO A 37 -21.63 -0.51 -7.66
C PRO A 37 -20.33 -1.30 -7.66
N LEU A 38 -19.58 -1.17 -6.56
CA LEU A 38 -18.42 -1.98 -6.28
C LEU A 38 -18.84 -3.45 -6.24
N PRO A 39 -17.95 -4.38 -6.63
CA PRO A 39 -18.29 -5.79 -6.64
C PRO A 39 -18.61 -6.26 -5.22
N GLU A 40 -19.88 -6.56 -4.96
CA GLU A 40 -20.30 -7.27 -3.75
C GLU A 40 -19.65 -8.67 -3.73
N PRO A 41 -18.98 -9.05 -2.63
CA PRO A 41 -18.67 -10.45 -2.38
C PRO A 41 -19.93 -11.12 -1.82
N GLU A 42 -20.67 -11.84 -2.66
CA GLU A 42 -21.91 -12.53 -2.28
C GLU A 42 -21.76 -14.07 -2.35
N PRO A 43 -22.60 -14.82 -1.62
CA PRO A 43 -22.22 -15.72 -0.55
C PRO A 43 -22.07 -17.14 -1.09
N SER A 44 -21.43 -18.00 -0.30
CA SER A 44 -21.30 -19.42 -0.56
C SER A 44 -22.65 -20.14 -0.61
N MET A 45 -23.40 -19.97 -1.69
CA MET A 45 -24.50 -20.84 -2.09
C MET A 45 -23.96 -21.83 -3.11
N SER A 46 -23.06 -22.70 -2.65
CA SER A 46 -22.85 -23.99 -3.28
C SER A 46 -23.85 -24.97 -2.66
N THR A 47 -24.93 -25.23 -3.38
CA THR A 47 -25.70 -26.44 -3.20
C THR A 47 -24.78 -27.64 -3.51
N HIS A 48 -24.43 -28.35 -2.45
CA HIS A 48 -24.25 -29.80 -2.41
C HIS A 48 -23.17 -30.40 -3.34
N SER A 49 -21.94 -30.45 -2.84
CA SER A 49 -21.13 -31.67 -2.95
C SER A 49 -20.95 -32.24 -1.53
N LYS A 50 -21.68 -33.31 -1.24
CA LYS A 50 -21.59 -34.06 0.01
C LYS A 50 -20.28 -34.88 0.07
N PRO A 51 -19.86 -35.28 1.27
CA PRO A 51 -18.47 -35.40 1.69
C PRO A 51 -17.88 -36.78 1.39
N TYR A 52 -16.56 -36.83 1.21
CA TYR A 52 -15.84 -38.09 1.37
C TYR A 52 -15.88 -38.50 2.84
N ASN A 53 -16.45 -39.67 3.08
CA ASN A 53 -16.60 -40.31 4.37
C ASN A 53 -15.23 -40.50 5.06
N ALA A 54 -15.18 -40.11 6.34
CA ALA A 54 -14.16 -40.56 7.26
C ALA A 54 -14.31 -42.06 7.54
N PRO A 55 -13.21 -42.82 7.72
CA PRO A 55 -13.22 -43.97 8.60
C PRO A 55 -13.05 -43.49 10.05
N THR A 56 -13.85 -44.11 10.90
CA THR A 56 -14.02 -43.96 12.34
C THR A 56 -12.74 -44.04 13.19
N HIS A 57 -12.72 -43.19 14.22
CA HIS A 57 -12.06 -43.29 15.53
C HIS A 57 -10.86 -44.26 15.68
N LYS A 58 -9.68 -43.68 15.96
CA LYS A 58 -8.78 -44.12 17.04
C LYS A 58 -7.84 -42.98 17.45
N THR A 59 -8.09 -42.47 18.65
CA THR A 59 -7.15 -41.97 19.67
C THR A 59 -5.81 -41.39 19.18
N LYS A 60 -5.63 -40.06 19.33
CA LYS A 60 -4.38 -39.45 19.84
C LYS A 60 -4.61 -37.97 20.19
N SER A 61 -5.14 -37.79 21.40
CA SER A 61 -4.91 -36.58 22.20
C SER A 61 -3.40 -36.47 22.44
N LYS A 62 -2.72 -35.62 21.66
CA LYS A 62 -1.39 -34.99 21.90
C LYS A 62 -0.82 -34.48 20.57
N MET A 63 -1.48 -33.51 19.93
CA MET A 63 -0.82 -32.68 18.90
C MET A 63 -1.56 -31.37 18.56
N LEU A 64 -2.55 -30.95 19.37
CA LEU A 64 -3.36 -29.76 19.09
C LEU A 64 -2.77 -28.44 19.65
N ASN A 65 -1.69 -28.49 20.44
CA ASN A 65 -1.18 -27.29 21.12
C ASN A 65 -0.14 -26.48 20.32
N GLN A 66 0.35 -26.95 19.16
CA GLN A 66 1.35 -26.22 18.36
C GLN A 66 0.79 -25.49 17.12
N LEU A 67 -0.44 -25.80 16.68
CA LEU A 67 -1.06 -25.17 15.50
C LEU A 67 -2.01 -24.02 15.84
N SER A 68 -2.37 -23.82 17.12
CA SER A 68 -3.30 -22.76 17.54
C SER A 68 -2.67 -21.35 17.59
N GLN A 69 -1.34 -21.22 17.48
CA GLN A 69 -0.66 -19.92 17.61
C GLN A 69 -0.35 -19.24 16.27
N ARG A 70 -0.25 -19.98 15.16
CA ARG A 70 0.10 -19.41 13.84
C ARG A 70 -0.99 -18.54 13.19
N GLY A 71 -2.23 -18.59 13.69
CA GLY A 71 -3.33 -17.77 13.20
C GLY A 71 -3.66 -16.55 14.09
N LEU A 72 -2.87 -16.32 15.15
CA LEU A 72 -3.09 -15.22 16.10
C LEU A 72 -2.24 -13.98 15.80
N PHE A 73 -1.23 -14.11 14.95
CA PHE A 73 -0.25 -13.06 14.66
C PHE A 73 -0.09 -12.86 13.16
N LEU A 74 0.27 -11.63 12.78
CA LEU A 74 0.53 -11.29 11.38
C LEU A 74 1.86 -11.90 10.91
N SER A 75 2.01 -12.09 9.61
CA SER A 75 3.21 -12.68 9.01
C SER A 75 3.76 -11.82 7.88
N VAL A 76 5.08 -11.75 7.78
CA VAL A 76 5.79 -11.07 6.69
C VAL A 76 6.03 -12.03 5.52
N ILE A 77 5.78 -11.56 4.29
CA ILE A 77 6.09 -12.31 3.08
C ILE A 77 7.57 -12.10 2.74
N VAL A 78 8.31 -13.20 2.58
CA VAL A 78 9.72 -13.19 2.19
C VAL A 78 9.84 -13.75 0.78
N HIS A 79 10.42 -12.97 -0.14
CA HIS A 79 10.61 -13.37 -1.53
C HIS A 79 11.82 -12.64 -2.16
N PRO A 80 12.61 -13.25 -3.05
CA PRO A 80 13.78 -12.60 -3.68
C PRO A 80 13.48 -11.30 -4.45
N LEU A 81 12.26 -11.12 -4.95
CA LEU A 81 11.83 -9.89 -5.62
C LEU A 81 11.40 -8.77 -4.64
N LEU A 82 11.10 -9.13 -3.39
CA LEU A 82 10.73 -8.15 -2.37
C LEU A 82 12.00 -7.68 -1.66
N PRO A 83 12.03 -6.43 -1.18
CA PRO A 83 13.11 -6.01 -0.30
C PRO A 83 13.18 -6.87 0.96
N PRO A 84 14.38 -7.02 1.54
CA PRO A 84 14.54 -7.68 2.82
C PRO A 84 13.72 -6.96 3.89
N ALA A 85 13.18 -7.72 4.84
CA ALA A 85 12.47 -7.11 5.95
C ALA A 85 13.46 -6.47 6.93
N ILE A 86 13.19 -5.23 7.35
CA ILE A 86 13.92 -4.65 8.49
C ILE A 86 13.53 -5.47 9.74
N LEU A 87 14.53 -6.03 10.42
CA LEU A 87 14.29 -6.98 11.52
C LEU A 87 13.36 -6.44 12.61
N LEU A 88 13.50 -5.16 12.97
CA LEU A 88 12.70 -4.53 14.02
C LEU A 88 11.22 -4.42 13.62
N TRP A 89 10.98 -4.11 12.35
CA TRP A 89 9.66 -3.98 11.76
C TRP A 89 9.00 -5.34 11.54
N GLN A 90 9.75 -6.34 11.08
CA GLN A 90 9.29 -7.71 11.02
C GLN A 90 8.86 -8.22 12.39
N ALA A 91 9.69 -8.01 13.41
CA ALA A 91 9.37 -8.42 14.78
C ALA A 91 8.09 -7.73 15.28
N ALA A 92 7.88 -6.45 14.95
CA ALA A 92 6.65 -5.75 15.30
C ALA A 92 5.41 -6.38 14.65
N VAL A 93 5.46 -6.71 13.35
CA VAL A 93 4.38 -7.42 12.64
C VAL A 93 4.07 -8.76 13.29
N GLU A 94 5.10 -9.56 13.55
CA GLU A 94 4.94 -10.88 14.15
C GLU A 94 4.45 -10.84 15.61
N LEU A 95 4.60 -9.70 16.31
CA LEU A 95 4.05 -9.48 17.65
C LEU A 95 2.63 -8.91 17.63
N THR A 96 2.17 -8.35 16.52
CA THR A 96 0.83 -7.78 16.40
C THR A 96 -0.22 -8.88 16.30
N ASN A 97 -1.19 -8.84 17.23
CA ASN A 97 -2.31 -9.78 17.25
C ASN A 97 -3.30 -9.50 16.10
N SER A 98 -3.56 -10.51 15.29
CA SER A 98 -4.42 -10.48 14.10
C SER A 98 -5.93 -10.63 14.40
N ASP A 99 -6.35 -10.44 15.65
CA ASP A 99 -7.76 -10.45 16.05
C ASP A 99 -8.50 -9.21 15.55
N CYS A 100 -9.33 -9.39 14.52
CA CYS A 100 -10.16 -8.34 13.92
C CYS A 100 -11.20 -7.75 14.88
N SER A 101 -11.47 -8.37 16.05
CA SER A 101 -12.35 -7.78 17.08
C SER A 101 -11.78 -6.48 17.66
N ARG A 102 -10.46 -6.31 17.56
CA ARG A 102 -9.72 -5.12 17.99
C ARG A 102 -9.84 -3.95 17.01
N CYS A 103 -10.21 -4.23 15.77
CA CYS A 103 -10.26 -3.22 14.72
C CYS A 103 -11.41 -2.23 14.95
N TYR A 104 -11.13 -0.97 14.63
CA TYR A 104 -12.11 0.10 14.69
C TYR A 104 -13.15 -0.01 13.57
N PRO A 105 -14.33 0.64 13.68
CA PRO A 105 -15.36 0.60 12.65
C PRO A 105 -14.88 0.98 11.24
N GLU A 106 -13.91 1.88 11.14
CA GLU A 106 -13.28 2.33 9.89
C GLU A 106 -12.60 1.16 9.14
N ALA A 107 -12.10 0.16 9.87
CA ALA A 107 -11.49 -1.04 9.28
C ALA A 107 -12.52 -1.92 8.53
N ARG A 108 -13.83 -1.69 8.75
CA ARG A 108 -14.91 -2.46 8.11
C ARG A 108 -15.39 -1.84 6.78
N ILE A 109 -14.88 -0.67 6.41
CA ILE A 109 -15.20 0.01 5.15
C ILE A 109 -14.26 -0.55 4.07
N ALA A 110 -14.69 -1.58 3.36
CA ALA A 110 -13.87 -2.32 2.40
C ALA A 110 -13.27 -1.40 1.31
N GLU A 111 -14.05 -0.42 0.88
CA GLU A 111 -13.69 0.58 -0.15
C GLU A 111 -12.54 1.48 0.30
N ALA A 112 -12.51 1.83 1.58
CA ALA A 112 -11.52 2.73 2.12
C ALA A 112 -10.23 2.00 2.52
N ASN A 113 -10.23 0.67 2.59
CA ASN A 113 -9.11 -0.13 3.11
C ASN A 113 -8.29 -0.85 2.03
N GLY A 114 -8.53 -0.49 0.77
CA GLY A 114 -7.75 -0.93 -0.38
C GLY A 114 -6.33 -0.36 -0.42
N TYR A 115 -5.78 -0.36 -1.63
CA TYR A 115 -4.41 0.05 -1.93
C TYR A 115 -4.41 1.10 -3.05
N ILE A 116 -3.52 2.09 -2.95
CA ILE A 116 -3.37 3.15 -3.95
C ILE A 116 -2.60 2.67 -5.18
N PHE A 117 -1.64 1.77 -4.96
CA PHE A 117 -0.92 1.08 -6.01
C PHE A 117 -1.04 -0.43 -5.80
N PRO A 118 -0.70 -1.26 -6.80
CA PRO A 118 -0.68 -2.70 -6.62
C PRO A 118 0.23 -3.10 -5.45
N CYS A 119 -0.18 -4.10 -4.69
CA CYS A 119 0.64 -4.64 -3.61
C CYS A 119 1.83 -5.43 -4.21
N PRO A 120 3.08 -5.23 -3.72
CA PRO A 120 4.30 -5.91 -4.20
C PRO A 120 4.20 -7.45 -4.22
N ASP A 121 3.43 -8.03 -3.29
CA ASP A 121 3.21 -9.47 -3.20
C ASP A 121 2.48 -10.05 -4.43
N ILE A 122 1.75 -9.24 -5.19
CA ILE A 122 1.11 -9.66 -6.45
C ILE A 122 2.18 -10.13 -7.45
N PHE A 123 3.33 -9.45 -7.47
CA PHE A 123 4.47 -9.78 -8.33
C PHE A 123 5.27 -10.97 -7.77
N ALA A 124 5.45 -11.00 -6.45
CA ALA A 124 6.18 -12.08 -5.76
C ALA A 124 5.42 -13.42 -5.73
N SER A 125 4.09 -13.40 -5.78
CA SER A 125 3.27 -14.62 -5.75
C SER A 125 3.33 -15.43 -7.05
N MET A 126 3.93 -14.90 -8.11
CA MET A 126 4.05 -15.57 -9.39
C MET A 126 5.26 -16.49 -9.42
N GLN A 127 5.03 -17.80 -9.51
CA GLN A 127 6.11 -18.79 -9.69
C GLN A 127 6.75 -18.76 -11.09
N ASP A 128 6.07 -18.13 -12.07
CA ASP A 128 6.52 -18.05 -13.45
C ASP A 128 7.10 -16.65 -13.72
N GLU A 129 8.42 -16.59 -13.92
CA GLU A 129 9.17 -15.36 -14.21
C GLU A 129 8.60 -14.59 -15.39
N ARG A 130 8.12 -15.28 -16.43
CA ARG A 130 7.54 -14.62 -17.61
C ARG A 130 6.23 -13.92 -17.27
N LYS A 131 5.45 -14.46 -16.32
CA LYS A 131 4.22 -13.82 -15.83
C LYS A 131 4.55 -12.65 -14.90
N ALA A 132 5.54 -12.81 -14.03
CA ALA A 132 6.02 -11.71 -13.18
C ALA A 132 6.47 -10.51 -14.04
N LEU A 133 7.26 -10.75 -15.10
CA LEU A 133 7.70 -9.70 -16.02
C LEU A 133 6.53 -9.04 -16.77
N LYS A 134 5.50 -9.80 -17.15
CA LYS A 134 4.28 -9.22 -17.74
C LYS A 134 3.55 -8.28 -16.78
N LEU A 135 3.48 -8.62 -15.49
CA LEU A 135 2.89 -7.74 -14.49
C LEU A 135 3.74 -6.50 -14.27
N ILE A 136 5.07 -6.64 -14.22
CA ILE A 136 6.01 -5.50 -14.15
C ILE A 136 5.80 -4.57 -15.35
N LYS A 137 5.68 -5.12 -16.57
CA LYS A 137 5.35 -4.34 -17.77
C LYS A 137 4.05 -3.56 -17.59
N ALA A 138 2.97 -4.24 -17.18
CA ALA A 138 1.67 -3.61 -16.97
C ALA A 138 1.76 -2.48 -15.93
N TRP A 139 2.47 -2.71 -14.82
CA TRP A 139 2.73 -1.68 -13.83
C TRP A 139 3.49 -0.48 -14.42
N LEU A 140 4.58 -0.70 -15.15
CA LEU A 140 5.36 0.40 -15.74
C LEU A 140 4.55 1.21 -16.76
N CYS A 141 3.67 0.57 -17.54
CA CYS A 141 2.72 1.28 -18.42
C CYS A 141 1.76 2.18 -17.63
N LEU A 142 1.23 1.67 -16.51
CA LEU A 142 0.24 2.37 -15.69
C LEU A 142 0.86 3.39 -14.73
N ARG A 143 2.15 3.25 -14.40
CA ARG A 143 2.83 4.02 -13.36
C ARG A 143 2.69 5.53 -13.53
N PRO A 144 2.95 6.15 -14.71
CA PRO A 144 2.78 7.60 -14.87
C PRO A 144 1.33 8.06 -14.62
N LEU A 145 0.35 7.28 -15.04
CA LEU A 145 -1.07 7.58 -14.85
C LEU A 145 -1.45 7.52 -13.37
N LEU A 146 -1.05 6.45 -12.69
CA LEU A 146 -1.37 6.24 -11.28
C LEU A 146 -0.67 7.28 -10.39
N LEU A 147 0.55 7.68 -10.73
CA LEU A 147 1.25 8.78 -10.04
C LEU A 147 0.56 10.13 -10.29
N ALA A 148 0.14 10.43 -11.52
CA ALA A 148 -0.60 11.65 -11.82
C ALA A 148 -1.93 11.72 -11.05
N ARG A 149 -2.64 10.59 -10.95
CA ARG A 149 -3.90 10.45 -10.21
C ARG A 149 -3.79 10.88 -8.75
N VAL A 150 -2.68 10.56 -8.08
CA VAL A 150 -2.45 10.94 -6.67
C VAL A 150 -1.74 12.28 -6.51
N SER A 151 -1.22 12.85 -7.60
CA SER A 151 -0.50 14.13 -7.59
C SER A 151 -1.38 15.34 -7.87
N CYS A 152 -2.56 15.14 -8.44
CA CYS A 152 -3.46 16.23 -8.85
C CYS A 152 -4.77 16.18 -8.08
N SER A 153 -5.13 17.29 -7.43
CA SER A 153 -6.37 17.44 -6.64
C SER A 153 -7.64 17.33 -7.47
N SER A 154 -7.56 17.47 -8.79
CA SER A 154 -8.69 17.32 -9.71
C SER A 154 -9.11 15.85 -9.88
N TYR A 155 -8.26 14.89 -9.51
CA TYR A 155 -8.58 13.47 -9.58
C TYR A 155 -9.01 12.94 -8.22
N LEU A 156 -10.04 12.09 -8.24
CA LEU A 156 -10.43 11.29 -7.10
C LEU A 156 -9.61 10.00 -7.08
N ALA A 157 -8.43 10.09 -6.47
CA ALA A 157 -7.67 8.92 -6.09
C ALA A 157 -8.41 8.22 -4.95
N GLN A 158 -8.99 7.05 -5.22
CA GLN A 158 -9.60 6.18 -4.22
C GLN A 158 -8.83 4.85 -4.17
N PRO A 159 -8.78 4.19 -3.00
CA PRO A 159 -8.11 2.92 -2.83
C PRO A 159 -8.85 1.82 -3.59
N ILE A 160 -8.09 0.84 -4.08
CA ILE A 160 -8.62 -0.29 -4.83
C ILE A 160 -8.40 -1.57 -4.03
N ALA A 161 -9.40 -2.44 -4.00
CA ALA A 161 -9.29 -3.75 -3.37
C ALA A 161 -8.17 -4.59 -4.01
N TYR A 162 -7.49 -5.39 -3.18
CA TYR A 162 -6.38 -6.25 -3.59
C TYR A 162 -6.66 -7.10 -4.86
N GLN A 163 -7.83 -7.74 -4.93
CA GLN A 163 -8.19 -8.59 -6.08
C GLN A 163 -8.43 -7.80 -7.36
N SER A 164 -8.93 -6.57 -7.25
CA SER A 164 -9.15 -5.69 -8.40
C SER A 164 -7.82 -5.26 -9.03
N TRP A 165 -6.76 -5.06 -8.24
CA TRP A 165 -5.41 -4.83 -8.77
C TRP A 165 -4.90 -5.98 -9.64
N ARG A 166 -5.19 -7.22 -9.25
CA ARG A 166 -4.83 -8.39 -10.08
C ARG A 166 -5.54 -8.37 -11.43
N VAL A 167 -6.79 -7.92 -11.48
CA VAL A 167 -7.50 -7.79 -12.76
C VAL A 167 -6.90 -6.66 -13.60
N ILE A 168 -6.69 -5.49 -13.00
CA ILE A 168 -6.13 -4.29 -13.68
C ILE A 168 -4.78 -4.63 -14.32
N LEU A 169 -3.87 -5.26 -13.58
CA LEU A 169 -2.55 -5.63 -14.11
C LEU A 169 -2.59 -6.70 -15.20
N ASN A 170 -3.68 -7.47 -15.31
CA ASN A 170 -3.86 -8.48 -16.34
C ASN A 170 -4.65 -7.98 -17.56
N LEU A 171 -4.97 -6.69 -17.67
CA LEU A 171 -5.82 -6.17 -18.75
C LEU A 171 -5.28 -6.50 -20.15
N ASP A 172 -3.98 -6.34 -20.41
CA ASP A 172 -3.36 -6.68 -21.70
C ASP A 172 -3.58 -8.14 -22.12
N CYS A 173 -3.57 -9.07 -21.15
CA CYS A 173 -3.87 -10.47 -21.41
C CYS A 173 -5.36 -10.65 -21.73
N LEU A 174 -6.24 -9.95 -21.02
CA LEU A 174 -7.69 -9.97 -21.26
C LEU A 174 -8.05 -9.36 -22.63
N MET A 175 -7.32 -8.36 -23.07
CA MET A 175 -7.53 -7.67 -24.35
C MET A 175 -7.09 -8.50 -25.55
N LYS A 176 -5.92 -9.16 -25.47
CA LYS A 176 -5.44 -10.07 -26.52
C LYS A 176 -6.34 -11.29 -26.71
N ASN A 177 -6.94 -11.79 -25.64
CA ASN A 177 -7.84 -12.94 -25.69
C ASN A 177 -9.20 -12.60 -26.31
N ALA A 178 -9.65 -11.35 -26.23
CA ALA A 178 -10.89 -10.89 -26.86
C ALA A 178 -10.74 -10.73 -28.39
N SER A 179 -9.56 -10.28 -28.85
CA SER A 179 -9.27 -10.09 -30.28
C SER A 179 -9.00 -11.40 -31.03
N SER A 180 -8.79 -12.51 -30.31
CA SER A 180 -8.60 -13.85 -30.90
C SER A 180 -9.89 -14.66 -31.07
N GLY A 181 -11.05 -14.10 -30.66
CA GLY A 181 -12.36 -14.73 -30.83
C GLY A 181 -13.05 -14.25 -32.10
N ASN A 182 -12.93 -15.01 -33.19
CA ASN A 182 -13.71 -14.77 -34.40
C ASN A 182 -15.17 -15.21 -34.20
N SER A 183 -16.09 -14.45 -34.81
CA SER A 183 -17.51 -14.74 -35.10
C SER A 183 -18.56 -14.29 -34.08
N GLY A 184 -19.58 -13.62 -34.63
CA GLY A 184 -20.63 -12.94 -33.91
C GLY A 184 -21.67 -13.87 -33.31
N SER A 185 -22.12 -13.51 -32.12
CA SER A 185 -23.42 -13.90 -31.59
C SER A 185 -23.92 -12.75 -30.71
N PRO A 186 -25.01 -12.05 -31.09
CA PRO A 186 -25.46 -10.84 -30.40
C PRO A 186 -26.30 -11.18 -29.15
N ARG A 187 -25.86 -12.14 -28.32
CA ARG A 187 -26.61 -12.52 -27.11
C ARG A 187 -25.81 -13.16 -25.98
N SER A 188 -24.48 -13.07 -25.98
CA SER A 188 -23.71 -13.50 -24.81
C SER A 188 -23.94 -12.52 -23.67
N MET A 189 -24.51 -12.99 -22.55
CA MET A 189 -24.50 -12.28 -21.28
C MET A 189 -23.07 -11.78 -20.98
N PRO A 190 -22.91 -10.56 -20.44
CA PRO A 190 -21.58 -10.06 -20.09
C PRO A 190 -20.92 -11.05 -19.14
N THR A 191 -19.81 -11.64 -19.60
CA THR A 191 -19.04 -12.58 -18.77
C THR A 191 -18.50 -11.82 -17.56
N LYS A 192 -18.34 -12.52 -16.44
CA LYS A 192 -17.79 -11.94 -15.20
C LYS A 192 -16.44 -11.23 -15.46
N ALA A 193 -15.62 -11.79 -16.36
CA ALA A 193 -14.37 -11.19 -16.81
C ALA A 193 -14.58 -9.90 -17.65
N GLY A 194 -15.62 -9.85 -18.49
CA GLY A 194 -16.01 -8.65 -19.23
C GLY A 194 -16.42 -7.49 -18.31
N LYS A 195 -17.23 -7.77 -17.27
CA LYS A 195 -17.62 -6.74 -16.29
C LYS A 195 -16.43 -6.18 -15.51
N HIS A 196 -15.52 -7.05 -15.05
CA HIS A 196 -14.32 -6.58 -14.34
C HIS A 196 -13.38 -5.79 -15.25
N ARG A 197 -13.36 -6.09 -16.55
CA ARG A 197 -12.63 -5.32 -17.55
C ARG A 197 -13.24 -3.92 -17.73
N ASP A 198 -14.54 -3.82 -17.92
CA ASP A 198 -15.22 -2.53 -18.11
C ASP A 198 -15.01 -1.64 -16.87
N GLN A 199 -15.09 -2.21 -15.66
CA GLN A 199 -14.80 -1.50 -14.41
C GLN A 199 -13.34 -1.02 -14.31
N ALA A 200 -12.37 -1.81 -14.77
CA ALA A 200 -10.98 -1.39 -14.80
C ALA A 200 -10.71 -0.31 -15.85
N ILE A 201 -11.43 -0.35 -16.98
CA ILE A 201 -11.38 0.70 -18.01
C ILE A 201 -11.99 1.99 -17.46
N ASP A 202 -13.18 1.94 -16.86
CA ASP A 202 -13.85 3.08 -16.25
C ASP A 202 -12.97 3.75 -15.17
N PHE A 203 -12.29 2.93 -14.36
CA PHE A 203 -11.33 3.39 -13.36
C PHE A 203 -10.18 4.20 -13.98
N LEU A 204 -9.66 3.76 -15.11
CA LEU A 204 -8.59 4.46 -15.84
C LEU A 204 -9.12 5.64 -16.66
N GLN A 205 -10.40 5.62 -17.03
CA GLN A 205 -11.03 6.61 -17.91
C GLN A 205 -11.10 8.00 -17.28
N GLY A 206 -11.19 8.09 -15.94
CA GLY A 206 -11.06 9.36 -15.20
C GLY A 206 -9.69 10.04 -15.33
N CYS A 207 -8.68 9.33 -15.84
CA CYS A 207 -7.35 9.86 -16.14
C CYS A 207 -7.05 9.86 -17.66
N ALA A 208 -7.87 9.18 -18.48
CA ALA A 208 -7.63 8.95 -19.91
C ALA A 208 -8.05 10.11 -20.83
N SER A 209 -8.89 11.05 -20.37
CA SER A 209 -9.19 12.27 -21.15
C SER A 209 -7.96 13.17 -21.31
N GLU A 210 -6.96 13.06 -20.42
CA GLU A 210 -5.73 13.85 -20.43
C GLU A 210 -4.51 13.06 -20.93
N LEU A 211 -4.54 11.73 -20.87
CA LEU A 211 -3.48 10.83 -21.36
C LEU A 211 -4.06 9.82 -22.36
N ARG A 212 -3.56 9.84 -23.62
CA ARG A 212 -3.97 8.93 -24.70
C ARG A 212 -3.58 7.48 -24.41
N ILE A 213 -4.29 6.81 -23.52
CA ILE A 213 -4.25 5.35 -23.39
C ILE A 213 -5.14 4.83 -24.52
N ASP A 214 -4.52 4.35 -25.59
CA ASP A 214 -5.29 3.65 -26.62
C ASP A 214 -5.89 2.36 -26.04
N ALA A 215 -6.89 1.79 -26.71
CA ALA A 215 -7.50 0.55 -26.27
C ALA A 215 -6.46 -0.59 -26.15
N ASN A 216 -5.26 -0.49 -26.71
CA ASN A 216 -4.22 -1.51 -26.61
C ASN A 216 -3.18 -1.22 -25.51
N PHE A 217 -3.42 -0.26 -24.61
CA PHE A 217 -2.45 0.17 -23.58
C PHE A 217 -1.09 0.54 -24.17
N ASN A 218 -1.06 1.07 -25.39
CA ASN A 218 0.18 1.41 -26.07
C ASN A 218 0.67 2.79 -25.61
N VAL A 219 1.30 2.83 -24.43
CA VAL A 219 1.81 4.07 -23.79
C VAL A 219 3.16 4.51 -24.38
N GLY A 220 3.55 4.00 -25.55
CA GLY A 220 4.87 4.22 -26.14
C GLY A 220 5.94 3.26 -25.58
N GLN A 221 7.21 3.62 -25.73
CA GLN A 221 8.32 2.80 -25.25
C GLN A 221 8.37 2.81 -23.72
N VAL A 222 8.05 1.67 -23.11
CA VAL A 222 8.07 1.50 -21.66
C VAL A 222 9.52 1.29 -21.21
N VAL A 223 10.06 2.27 -20.48
CA VAL A 223 11.43 2.25 -19.98
C VAL A 223 11.47 2.37 -18.46
N TRP A 224 12.45 1.69 -17.85
CA TRP A 224 12.82 1.89 -16.45
C TRP A 224 14.16 2.60 -16.40
N ARG A 225 14.19 3.87 -15.98
CA ARG A 225 15.44 4.66 -15.87
C ARG A 225 16.29 4.68 -17.15
N GLY A 226 15.62 4.71 -18.31
CA GLY A 226 16.25 4.68 -19.63
C GLY A 226 16.60 3.28 -20.15
N ILE A 227 16.30 2.22 -19.38
CA ILE A 227 16.49 0.82 -19.78
C ILE A 227 15.18 0.30 -20.36
N GLU A 228 15.27 -0.32 -21.53
CA GLU A 228 14.12 -0.95 -22.19
C GLU A 228 13.66 -2.19 -21.43
N LEU A 229 12.35 -2.49 -21.51
CA LEU A 229 11.75 -3.61 -20.80
C LEU A 229 12.43 -4.95 -21.10
N GLU A 230 12.82 -5.16 -22.36
CA GLU A 230 13.47 -6.37 -22.86
C GLU A 230 14.88 -6.55 -22.28
N MET A 231 15.46 -5.48 -21.72
CA MET A 231 16.80 -5.45 -21.12
C MET A 231 16.75 -5.44 -19.57
N LEU A 232 15.57 -5.60 -18.97
CA LEU A 232 15.45 -5.67 -17.52
C LEU A 232 16.10 -6.96 -16.99
N MET A 233 16.81 -6.80 -15.88
CA MET A 233 17.48 -7.85 -15.13
C MET A 233 16.80 -7.95 -13.77
N ASP A 234 17.08 -9.01 -13.01
CA ASP A 234 16.48 -9.22 -11.70
C ASP A 234 16.67 -8.04 -10.74
N ASP A 235 17.81 -7.37 -10.80
CA ASP A 235 18.13 -6.19 -10.02
C ASP A 235 17.16 -5.03 -10.33
N HIS A 236 16.88 -4.79 -11.61
CA HIS A 236 15.90 -3.80 -12.05
C HIS A 236 14.47 -4.18 -11.61
N CYS A 237 14.13 -5.47 -11.63
CA CYS A 237 12.85 -5.95 -11.12
C CYS A 237 12.71 -5.70 -9.61
N ARG A 238 13.77 -5.94 -8.83
CA ARG A 238 13.80 -5.65 -7.38
C ARG A 238 13.66 -4.16 -7.11
N GLU A 239 14.35 -3.32 -7.88
CA GLU A 239 14.23 -1.86 -7.81
C GLU A 239 12.79 -1.37 -8.06
N ILE A 240 12.12 -1.89 -9.08
CA ILE A 240 10.73 -1.54 -9.41
C ILE A 240 9.78 -1.93 -8.29
N VAL A 241 9.94 -3.15 -7.77
CA VAL A 241 9.09 -3.69 -6.70
C VAL A 241 9.35 -2.95 -5.38
N TRP A 242 10.60 -2.57 -5.11
CA TRP A 242 10.98 -1.73 -3.98
C TRP A 242 10.34 -0.34 -4.07
N GLU A 243 10.44 0.34 -5.22
CA GLU A 243 9.79 1.65 -5.42
C GLU A 243 8.28 1.55 -5.18
N LEU A 244 7.65 0.49 -5.68
CA LEU A 244 6.22 0.25 -5.48
C LEU A 244 5.85 0.01 -4.02
N ALA A 245 6.70 -0.71 -3.26
CA ALA A 245 6.51 -0.93 -1.83
C ALA A 245 6.59 0.40 -1.06
N GLU A 246 7.61 1.21 -1.35
CA GLU A 246 7.88 2.51 -0.73
C GLU A 246 6.76 3.52 -1.05
N LEU A 247 6.28 3.56 -2.30
CA LEU A 247 5.11 4.36 -2.68
C LEU A 247 3.87 3.95 -1.89
N ASN A 248 3.56 2.65 -1.80
CA ASN A 248 2.42 2.22 -0.99
C ASN A 248 2.58 2.59 0.48
N PHE A 249 3.75 2.36 1.08
CA PHE A 249 4.03 2.72 2.48
C PHE A 249 3.80 4.20 2.75
N ARG A 250 4.33 5.08 1.88
CA ARG A 250 4.16 6.53 1.96
C ARG A 250 2.70 6.96 2.03
N PHE A 251 1.87 6.42 1.14
CA PHE A 251 0.44 6.73 1.11
C PHE A 251 -0.34 6.09 2.25
N GLU A 252 0.01 4.87 2.65
CA GLU A 252 -0.55 4.18 3.81
C GLU A 252 -0.22 4.89 5.12
N PHE A 253 0.98 5.46 5.23
CA PHE A 253 1.40 6.24 6.38
C PHE A 253 0.60 7.54 6.50
N LEU A 254 0.40 8.24 5.39
CA LEU A 254 -0.49 9.41 5.33
C LEU A 254 -1.94 9.04 5.69
N ALA A 255 -2.41 7.90 5.21
CA ALA A 255 -3.76 7.41 5.47
C ALA A 255 -3.98 7.07 6.94
N LEU A 256 -3.00 6.40 7.57
CA LEU A 256 -3.05 6.06 8.98
C LEU A 256 -3.08 7.31 9.84
N ASP A 257 -2.20 8.28 9.58
CA ASP A 257 -2.21 9.54 10.32
C ASP A 257 -3.56 10.24 10.22
N ALA A 258 -4.16 10.29 9.03
CA ALA A 258 -5.46 10.92 8.82
C ALA A 258 -6.61 10.26 9.62
N ARG A 259 -6.51 8.97 9.93
CA ARG A 259 -7.52 8.23 10.73
C ARG A 259 -7.21 8.22 12.22
N ALA A 260 -5.93 8.10 12.56
CA ALA A 260 -5.50 7.92 13.93
C ALA A 260 -5.34 9.25 14.68
N ALA A 261 -4.91 10.31 14.00
CA ALA A 261 -4.61 11.60 14.61
C ALA A 261 -5.88 12.35 15.02
N MET A 262 -5.96 12.74 16.29
CA MET A 262 -7.09 13.51 16.82
C MET A 262 -7.14 14.97 16.32
N ASN A 263 -6.04 15.48 15.78
CA ASN A 263 -5.88 16.89 15.40
C ASN A 263 -5.50 17.12 13.92
N GLY A 264 -5.33 16.05 13.13
CA GLY A 264 -5.24 16.05 11.66
C GLY A 264 -4.14 16.92 11.03
N ARG A 265 -2.98 17.11 11.69
CA ARG A 265 -1.96 18.09 11.26
C ARG A 265 -0.50 17.60 11.32
N ASN A 266 -0.24 16.32 11.09
CA ASN A 266 1.13 15.82 11.16
C ASN A 266 1.88 15.80 9.82
N TYR A 267 1.29 16.29 8.73
CA TYR A 267 1.86 16.20 7.37
C TYR A 267 3.37 16.53 7.27
N GLU A 268 3.81 17.62 7.88
CA GLU A 268 5.24 18.01 7.89
C GLU A 268 6.10 16.99 8.67
N LEU A 269 5.61 16.49 9.82
CA LEU A 269 6.28 15.44 10.59
C LEU A 269 6.38 14.14 9.80
N LEU A 270 5.34 13.76 9.06
CA LEU A 270 5.35 12.57 8.20
C LEU A 270 6.40 12.70 7.09
N LEU A 271 6.50 13.87 6.45
CA LEU A 271 7.54 14.12 5.44
C LEU A 271 8.96 14.04 6.03
N HIS A 272 9.15 14.45 7.28
CA HIS A 272 10.43 14.31 7.97
C HIS A 272 10.80 12.86 8.32
N CYS A 273 9.84 11.93 8.28
CA CYS A 273 10.12 10.49 8.43
C CYS A 273 10.69 9.87 7.15
N LEU A 274 10.57 10.55 6.01
CA LEU A 274 10.95 10.04 4.71
C LEU A 274 12.30 10.63 4.26
N PRO A 275 13.21 9.82 3.69
CA PRO A 275 14.38 10.34 3.00
C PRO A 275 13.96 11.33 1.92
N TYR A 276 14.53 12.54 1.97
CA TYR A 276 14.24 13.64 1.04
C TYR A 276 12.76 14.08 1.01
N GLY A 277 11.94 13.75 2.01
CA GLY A 277 10.48 14.00 1.97
C GLY A 277 10.09 15.48 1.77
N LEU A 278 10.92 16.42 2.24
CA LEU A 278 10.68 17.85 2.03
C LEU A 278 10.91 18.32 0.58
N THR A 279 11.76 17.62 -0.17
CA THR A 279 12.10 17.93 -1.58
C THR A 279 11.39 17.01 -2.56
N MET A 280 11.10 15.78 -2.14
CA MET A 280 10.43 14.72 -2.89
C MET A 280 9.26 14.24 -2.05
N ALA A 281 8.09 14.86 -2.24
CA ALA A 281 6.87 14.51 -1.53
C ALA A 281 6.46 13.02 -1.78
N PHE A 282 5.32 12.59 -1.23
CA PHE A 282 4.87 11.19 -1.21
C PHE A 282 4.81 10.46 -2.58
N VAL A 283 4.86 11.19 -3.71
CA VAL A 283 4.74 10.68 -5.08
C VAL A 283 6.09 10.41 -5.78
N ALA A 284 7.21 10.74 -5.15
CA ALA A 284 8.53 10.57 -5.75
C ALA A 284 9.49 9.89 -4.76
N VAL A 285 10.16 8.85 -5.24
CA VAL A 285 11.07 8.02 -4.44
C VAL A 285 12.44 7.99 -5.12
N ASP A 286 13.50 8.12 -4.33
CA ASP A 286 14.87 7.89 -4.80
C ASP A 286 15.31 6.48 -4.43
N ILE A 287 15.72 5.68 -5.42
CA ILE A 287 16.24 4.32 -5.19
C ILE A 287 17.55 4.34 -4.41
N GLY A 288 18.34 5.42 -4.56
CA GLY A 288 19.52 5.63 -3.73
C GLY A 288 19.21 5.74 -2.23
N SER A 289 17.94 6.00 -1.86
CA SER A 289 17.53 6.11 -0.47
C SER A 289 17.11 4.79 0.18
N ALA A 290 17.23 3.64 -0.51
CA ALA A 290 16.77 2.34 0.02
C ALA A 290 17.36 1.95 1.38
N ASN A 291 18.56 2.42 1.71
CA ASN A 291 19.21 2.17 3.00
C ASN A 291 19.19 3.39 3.94
N HIS A 292 18.33 4.38 3.68
CA HIS A 292 18.19 5.60 4.47
C HIS A 292 16.79 5.65 5.08
N GLY A 293 16.59 6.48 6.11
CA GLY A 293 15.26 6.62 6.71
C GLY A 293 15.07 5.70 7.92
N LEU A 294 13.92 5.05 7.98
CA LEU A 294 13.48 4.24 9.12
C LEU A 294 14.11 2.84 9.14
N GLY A 295 14.70 2.40 8.03
CA GLY A 295 15.41 1.13 7.85
C GLY A 295 16.92 1.23 7.86
N HIS A 296 17.48 2.44 8.03
CA HIS A 296 18.94 2.61 8.08
C HIS A 296 19.56 1.70 9.17
N PRO A 297 20.66 0.95 8.95
CA PRO A 297 21.18 -0.03 9.92
C PRO A 297 21.65 0.59 11.25
N THR A 298 22.10 1.83 11.19
CA THR A 298 22.64 2.60 12.30
C THR A 298 21.59 3.45 13.02
N TRP A 299 21.46 3.30 14.34
CA TRP A 299 20.43 3.97 15.14
C TRP A 299 20.48 5.50 15.09
N TRP A 300 21.66 6.12 15.16
CA TRP A 300 21.77 7.59 15.15
C TRP A 300 21.44 8.19 13.78
N GLN A 301 21.53 7.39 12.71
CA GLN A 301 21.08 7.79 11.37
C GLN A 301 19.58 7.54 11.17
N ARG A 302 18.95 6.60 11.89
CA ARG A 302 17.48 6.44 11.93
C ARG A 302 16.79 7.49 12.80
N ALA A 303 17.44 7.90 13.90
CA ALA A 303 16.85 8.79 14.90
C ALA A 303 16.18 10.07 14.33
N PRO A 304 16.78 10.76 13.34
CA PRO A 304 16.14 11.91 12.70
C PRO A 304 14.78 11.63 12.04
N TYR A 305 14.50 10.37 11.67
CA TYR A 305 13.25 9.92 11.05
C TYR A 305 12.27 9.35 12.08
N VAL A 306 12.79 8.67 13.12
CA VAL A 306 11.97 8.10 14.21
C VAL A 306 11.38 9.20 15.11
N PHE A 307 12.09 10.28 15.39
CA PHE A 307 11.56 11.34 16.25
C PHE A 307 10.35 12.09 15.65
N PRO A 308 10.34 12.47 14.36
CA PRO A 308 9.13 12.97 13.70
C PRO A 308 7.98 11.97 13.74
N LEU A 309 8.25 10.68 13.54
CA LEU A 309 7.24 9.61 13.62
C LEU A 309 6.60 9.56 15.01
N MET A 310 7.41 9.50 16.08
CA MET A 310 6.93 9.61 17.46
C MET A 310 6.08 10.87 17.67
N ASN A 311 6.56 12.02 17.20
CA ASN A 311 5.88 13.29 17.39
C ASN A 311 4.51 13.30 16.71
N ALA A 312 4.38 12.69 15.53
CA ALA A 312 3.11 12.51 14.86
C ALA A 312 2.18 11.58 15.66
N MET A 313 2.71 10.44 16.11
CA MET A 313 1.99 9.43 16.88
C MET A 313 1.47 9.92 18.24
N ARG A 314 2.04 10.99 18.81
CA ARG A 314 1.53 11.58 20.06
C ARG A 314 0.11 12.12 19.94
N SER A 315 -0.33 12.50 18.74
CA SER A 315 -1.72 12.89 18.52
C SER A 315 -2.62 11.72 18.14
N TRP A 316 -2.07 10.51 17.98
CA TRP A 316 -2.84 9.34 17.62
C TRP A 316 -3.61 8.79 18.82
N ARG A 317 -4.80 8.25 18.55
CA ARG A 317 -5.61 7.54 19.54
C ARG A 317 -4.79 6.41 20.19
N ALA A 318 -4.92 6.27 21.51
CA ALA A 318 -4.26 5.22 22.29
C ALA A 318 -2.72 5.25 22.27
N CYS A 319 -2.12 6.41 21.99
CA CYS A 319 -0.66 6.59 22.02
C CYS A 319 -0.05 6.15 23.38
N PRO A 320 0.90 5.21 23.41
CA PRO A 320 1.56 4.75 24.63
C PRO A 320 2.29 5.86 25.39
N ASN A 321 2.31 5.76 26.72
CA ASN A 321 2.99 6.71 27.60
C ASN A 321 4.48 6.90 27.24
N LEU A 322 5.16 5.84 26.81
CA LEU A 322 6.58 5.91 26.43
C LEU A 322 6.81 6.86 25.24
N ILE A 323 5.89 6.87 24.26
CA ILE A 323 5.95 7.77 23.10
C ILE A 323 5.59 9.20 23.52
N GLN A 324 4.67 9.37 24.47
CA GLN A 324 4.26 10.68 24.98
C GLN A 324 5.37 11.42 25.74
N GLN A 325 6.26 10.68 26.41
CA GLN A 325 7.37 11.28 27.16
C GLN A 325 8.33 12.02 26.22
N LYS A 326 8.62 13.28 26.55
CA LYS A 326 9.64 14.09 25.88
C LYS A 326 10.94 13.98 26.66
N LYS A 327 11.95 13.35 26.07
CA LYS A 327 13.34 13.41 26.53
C LYS A 327 14.16 14.33 25.61
N THR A 328 15.14 14.99 26.19
CA THR A 328 16.09 15.88 25.47
C THR A 328 17.30 15.13 24.92
N SER A 329 17.58 13.93 25.44
CA SER A 329 18.67 13.07 24.98
C SER A 329 18.29 11.60 25.17
N TYR A 330 18.91 10.74 24.39
CA TYR A 330 18.76 9.29 24.46
C TYR A 330 20.13 8.63 24.41
N MET A 331 20.37 7.69 25.30
CA MET A 331 21.40 6.66 25.09
C MET A 331 20.90 5.63 24.08
N LYS A 332 21.80 4.83 23.51
CA LYS A 332 21.47 3.84 22.48
C LYS A 332 20.37 2.88 22.96
N GLU A 333 20.50 2.37 24.19
CA GLU A 333 19.57 1.39 24.76
C GLU A 333 18.18 2.00 24.98
N GLU A 334 18.13 3.28 25.38
CA GLU A 334 16.87 4.02 25.53
C GLU A 334 16.22 4.30 24.17
N PHE A 335 17.04 4.60 23.16
CA PHE A 335 16.56 4.78 21.79
C PHE A 335 15.99 3.47 21.23
N ASP A 336 16.72 2.36 21.37
CA ASP A 336 16.30 1.04 20.86
C ASP A 336 14.95 0.60 21.48
N GLU A 337 14.74 0.85 22.79
CA GLU A 337 13.48 0.54 23.45
C GLU A 337 12.34 1.46 22.99
N MET A 338 12.61 2.76 22.86
CA MET A 338 11.64 3.72 22.33
C MET A 338 11.26 3.39 20.88
N GLU A 339 12.24 3.05 20.03
CA GLU A 339 12.05 2.76 18.61
C GLU A 339 11.19 1.51 18.45
N ARG A 340 11.47 0.45 19.22
CA ARG A 340 10.65 -0.76 19.27
C ARG A 340 9.21 -0.45 19.65
N CYS A 341 8.98 0.37 20.68
CA CYS A 341 7.64 0.77 21.09
C CYS A 341 6.93 1.59 20.00
N THR A 342 7.66 2.49 19.34
CA THR A 342 7.14 3.34 18.25
C THR A 342 6.70 2.51 17.05
N ILE A 343 7.54 1.57 16.60
CA ILE A 343 7.24 0.71 15.45
C ILE A 343 6.13 -0.29 15.80
N LEU A 344 6.15 -0.89 16.99
CA LEU A 344 5.06 -1.77 17.43
C LEU A 344 3.72 -1.03 17.45
N PHE A 345 3.70 0.21 17.97
CA PHE A 345 2.51 1.04 17.98
C PHE A 345 2.05 1.43 16.57
N TYR A 346 2.98 1.70 15.64
CA TYR A 346 2.64 1.92 14.23
C TYR A 346 1.89 0.73 13.63
N VAL A 347 2.49 -0.46 13.72
CA VAL A 347 1.97 -1.67 13.09
C VAL A 347 0.62 -2.06 13.69
N ASP A 348 0.50 -1.97 15.01
CA ASP A 348 -0.74 -2.27 15.71
C ASP A 348 -1.85 -1.26 15.37
N SER A 349 -1.52 0.02 15.29
CA SER A 349 -2.45 1.07 14.86
C SER A 349 -2.92 0.84 13.43
N PHE A 350 -1.99 0.54 12.52
CA PHE A 350 -2.33 0.25 11.13
C PHE A 350 -3.32 -0.92 11.03
N PHE A 351 -3.03 -2.03 11.71
CA PHE A 351 -3.94 -3.16 11.77
C PHE A 351 -5.32 -2.77 12.35
N CYS A 352 -5.35 -2.00 13.45
CA CYS A 352 -6.61 -1.59 14.07
C CYS A 352 -7.46 -0.70 13.15
N PHE A 353 -6.86 0.16 12.32
CA PHE A 353 -7.58 1.08 11.43
C PHE A 353 -7.89 0.51 10.05
N PHE A 354 -7.13 -0.47 9.55
CA PHE A 354 -7.25 -0.99 8.18
C PHE A 354 -7.63 -2.48 8.12
N GLY A 355 -7.49 -3.23 9.21
CA GLY A 355 -7.78 -4.67 9.25
C GLY A 355 -6.79 -5.54 8.46
N ARG A 356 -5.61 -5.00 8.12
CA ARG A 356 -4.57 -5.68 7.35
C ARG A 356 -3.17 -5.19 7.73
N THR A 357 -2.13 -5.86 7.26
CA THR A 357 -0.74 -5.39 7.33
C THR A 357 -0.48 -4.24 6.37
N ALA A 358 0.44 -3.33 6.73
CA ALA A 358 0.95 -2.32 5.79
C ALA A 358 1.91 -2.96 4.78
N THR A 359 2.05 -2.33 3.62
CA THR A 359 2.61 -2.91 2.39
C THR A 359 4.14 -2.79 2.31
N GLY A 360 4.73 -1.76 2.92
CA GLY A 360 6.18 -1.48 2.85
C GLY A 360 6.88 -1.52 4.20
N ILE A 361 6.54 -2.50 5.05
CA ILE A 361 7.26 -2.80 6.30
C ILE A 361 8.66 -3.43 6.03
N LEU A 362 9.17 -3.25 4.80
CA LEU A 362 10.34 -3.88 4.21
C LEU A 362 11.13 -2.75 3.53
N GLU A 363 12.16 -2.19 4.18
CA GLU A 363 13.15 -1.34 3.49
C GLU A 363 14.41 -2.16 3.20
#